data_AF-A0A3D4CS11-F1
#
_entry.id   AF-A0A3D4CS11-F1
#
_cell.length_a   1.000
_cell.length_b   1.000
_cell.length_c   1.000
_cell.angle_alpha   90.00
_cell.angle_beta   90.00
_cell.angle_gamma   90.00
#
_symmetry.space_group_name_H-M   'P 1'
#
loop_
_entity.id
_entity.type
_entity.pdbx_description
1 polymer ?
#
loop_
_entity_poly.entity_id
_entity_poly.type
_entity_poly.pdbx_seq_one_letter_code
_entity_poly.pdbx_strand_id
1 'polypeptide(L)'
;NLGAQLTPRGDTFVVRAYGDSLAPTGAVRARAWCEAVLQRVPEYLEGTGQRADPPHRKQAELVNEANRNFGRRFRIVQFRWL
;
A
#
# COMPACT_ATOMS: atom_id res chain seq x y z
N ASN A 1 33.57 -0.87 -10.13
CA ASN A 1 32.36 -1.32 -10.83
C ASN A 1 31.30 -1.64 -9.78
N LEU A 2 30.50 -0.63 -9.37
CA LEU A 2 29.54 -0.73 -8.25
C LEU A 2 28.12 -1.14 -8.67
N GLY A 3 27.86 -1.31 -9.97
CA GLY A 3 26.52 -1.52 -10.50
C GLY A 3 25.89 -2.88 -10.13
N ALA A 4 26.71 -3.88 -9.78
CA ALA A 4 26.25 -5.25 -9.51
C ALA A 4 25.79 -5.50 -8.05
N GLN A 5 25.88 -4.50 -7.16
CA GLN A 5 25.47 -4.63 -5.75
C GLN A 5 24.16 -3.90 -5.40
N LEU A 6 23.53 -3.25 -6.38
CA LEU A 6 22.20 -2.70 -6.21
C LEU A 6 21.18 -3.83 -6.39
N THR A 7 20.89 -4.57 -5.33
CA THR A 7 19.62 -5.28 -5.26
C THR A 7 18.56 -4.19 -5.05
N PRO A 8 17.70 -3.85 -6.03
CA PRO A 8 16.57 -3.00 -5.72
C PRO A 8 15.83 -3.72 -4.61
N ARG A 9 15.73 -3.10 -3.42
CA ARG A 9 14.78 -3.59 -2.43
C ARG A 9 13.42 -3.43 -3.10
N GLY A 10 12.89 -4.53 -3.61
CA GLY A 10 11.57 -4.55 -4.19
C GLY A 10 10.62 -4.18 -3.06
N ASP A 11 10.08 -2.97 -3.09
CA ASP A 11 9.01 -2.57 -2.19
C ASP A 11 7.72 -3.28 -2.63
N THR A 12 7.73 -4.61 -2.61
CA THR A 12 6.62 -5.47 -3.00
C THR A 12 6.26 -6.37 -1.84
N PHE A 13 5.01 -6.32 -1.41
CA PHE A 13 4.51 -6.95 -0.21
C PHE A 13 3.35 -7.86 -0.57
N VAL A 14 3.30 -9.04 0.04
CA VAL A 14 2.13 -9.92 -0.04
C VAL A 14 1.33 -9.72 1.24
N VAL A 15 0.07 -9.30 1.10
CA VAL A 15 -0.87 -9.10 2.20
C VAL A 15 -1.99 -10.12 2.06
N ARG A 16 -2.23 -10.91 3.12
CA ARG A 16 -3.38 -11.82 3.20
C ARG A 16 -4.41 -11.26 4.17
N ALA A 17 -5.67 -11.30 3.76
CA ALA A 17 -6.79 -10.90 4.58
C ALA A 17 -7.81 -12.03 4.66
N TYR A 18 -8.57 -11.99 5.75
CA TYR A 18 -9.57 -12.97 6.11
C TYR A 18 -10.76 -12.25 6.73
N GLY A 19 -11.98 -12.69 6.40
CA GLY A 19 -13.20 -12.13 6.95
C GLY A 19 -14.28 -13.18 7.17
N ASP A 20 -15.02 -13.01 8.27
CA ASP A 20 -16.23 -13.75 8.60
C ASP A 20 -17.45 -12.84 8.48
N SER A 21 -18.51 -13.32 7.83
CA SER A 21 -19.84 -12.71 7.90
C SER A 21 -20.64 -13.39 9.00
N LEU A 22 -21.12 -12.63 9.97
CA LEU A 22 -21.89 -13.16 11.11
C LEU A 22 -23.40 -12.99 10.91
N ALA A 23 -24.17 -13.94 11.44
CA ALA A 23 -25.61 -13.80 11.66
C ALA A 23 -25.87 -12.88 12.87
N PRO A 24 -27.10 -12.37 13.06
CA PRO A 24 -27.47 -11.64 14.28
C PRO A 24 -27.24 -12.44 15.58
N THR A 25 -27.22 -13.78 15.49
CA THR A 25 -26.93 -14.70 16.59
C THR A 25 -25.43 -14.86 16.89
N GLY A 26 -24.55 -14.23 16.10
CA GLY A 26 -23.09 -14.40 16.19
C GLY A 26 -22.55 -15.62 15.43
N ALA A 27 -23.41 -16.44 14.82
CA ALA A 27 -22.98 -17.60 14.03
C ALA A 27 -22.36 -17.17 12.69
N VAL A 28 -21.26 -17.78 12.28
CA VAL A 28 -20.61 -17.52 10.98
C VAL A 28 -21.49 -18.05 9.84
N ARG A 29 -21.89 -17.16 8.92
CA ARG A 29 -22.67 -17.49 7.71
C ARG A 29 -21.80 -17.74 6.49
N ALA A 30 -20.71 -16.99 6.36
CA ALA A 30 -19.79 -17.08 5.24
C ALA A 30 -18.40 -16.66 5.68
N ARG A 31 -17.39 -17.16 4.98
CA ARG A 31 -15.98 -16.93 5.27
C ARG A 31 -15.24 -16.72 3.96
N ALA A 32 -14.38 -15.72 3.91
CA ALA A 32 -13.62 -15.37 2.72
C ALA A 32 -12.17 -15.10 3.08
N TRP A 33 -11.27 -15.51 2.18
CA TRP A 33 -9.85 -15.21 2.23
C TRP A 33 -9.42 -14.57 0.92
N CYS A 34 -8.50 -13.64 1.00
CA CYS A 34 -7.86 -13.08 -0.18
C CYS A 34 -6.40 -12.75 0.06
N GLU A 35 -5.67 -12.66 -1.04
CA GLU A 35 -4.27 -12.25 -1.08
C GLU A 35 -4.10 -11.13 -2.09
N ALA A 36 -3.44 -10.05 -1.68
CA ALA A 36 -3.07 -8.93 -2.52
C ALA A 36 -1.55 -8.79 -2.54
N VAL A 37 -0.98 -8.62 -3.74
CA VAL A 37 0.41 -8.20 -3.91
C VAL A 37 0.40 -6.68 -4.10
N LEU A 38 1.08 -5.97 -3.20
CA LEU A 38 1.17 -4.52 -3.16
C LEU A 38 2.57 -4.08 -3.57
N GLN A 39 2.69 -3.07 -4.41
CA GLN A 39 3.96 -2.41 -4.73
C GLN A 39 3.94 -0.98 -4.22
N ARG A 40 4.90 -0.59 -3.36
CA ARG A 40 5.13 0.82 -3.03
C ARG A 40 5.83 1.49 -4.20
N VAL A 41 5.35 2.65 -4.58
CA VAL A 41 5.95 3.45 -5.65
C VAL A 41 6.57 4.73 -5.10
N PRO A 42 7.49 5.38 -5.83
CA PRO A 42 8.07 6.64 -5.38
C PRO A 42 7.04 7.76 -5.22
N GLU A 43 5.86 7.72 -5.84
CA GLU A 43 4.88 8.79 -5.64
C GLU A 43 4.30 8.79 -4.21
N TYR A 44 4.07 9.99 -3.66
CA TYR A 44 3.25 10.14 -2.46
C TYR A 44 1.76 9.86 -2.76
N LEU A 45 0.96 9.62 -1.71
CA LEU A 45 -0.48 9.39 -1.84
C LEU A 45 -1.14 10.54 -2.63
N GLU A 46 -0.83 11.78 -2.25
CA GLU A 46 -1.21 13.01 -2.94
C GLU A 46 0.01 13.60 -3.68
N GLY A 47 0.21 13.16 -4.92
CA GLY A 47 1.34 13.56 -5.77
C GLY A 47 1.04 14.61 -6.84
N THR A 48 -0.23 14.99 -7.03
CA THR A 48 -0.68 15.98 -8.03
C THR A 48 -1.75 16.92 -7.47
N GLY A 49 -1.76 18.20 -7.86
CA GLY A 49 -2.76 19.19 -7.42
C GLY A 49 -2.23 20.27 -6.47
N GLN A 50 -3.12 21.14 -6.00
CA GLN A 50 -2.78 22.38 -5.26
C GLN A 50 -2.01 22.14 -3.95
N ARG A 51 -2.18 20.97 -3.31
CA ARG A 51 -1.54 20.58 -2.04
C ARG A 51 -0.79 19.25 -2.15
N ALA A 52 -0.23 18.96 -3.32
CA ALA A 52 0.51 17.73 -3.54
C ALA A 52 1.98 17.82 -3.08
N ASP A 53 2.53 16.66 -2.73
CA ASP A 53 3.97 16.50 -2.51
C ASP A 53 4.59 15.70 -3.65
N PRO A 54 5.53 16.29 -4.42
CA PRO A 54 6.19 15.58 -5.49
C PRO A 54 7.16 14.52 -4.94
N PRO A 55 7.53 13.50 -5.74
CA PRO A 55 8.31 12.35 -5.25
C PRO A 55 9.68 12.71 -4.64
N HIS A 56 10.31 13.79 -5.10
CA HIS A 56 11.63 14.22 -4.64
C HIS A 56 11.59 15.01 -3.33
N ARG A 57 10.41 15.44 -2.86
CA ARG A 57 10.26 16.18 -1.61
C ARG A 57 10.54 15.26 -0.42
N LYS A 58 11.25 15.78 0.58
CA LYS A 58 11.61 15.02 1.78
C LYS A 58 10.44 14.93 2.75
N GLN A 59 10.42 13.87 3.57
CA GLN A 59 9.35 13.64 4.56
C GLN A 59 9.15 14.84 5.52
N ALA A 60 10.24 15.49 5.94
CA ALA A 60 10.20 16.65 6.83
C ALA A 60 9.56 17.90 6.20
N GLU A 61 9.47 17.94 4.87
CA GLU A 61 9.00 19.09 4.09
C GLU A 61 7.58 18.89 3.54
N LEU A 62 6.95 17.74 3.81
CA LEU A 62 5.62 17.44 3.28
C LEU A 62 4.61 18.47 3.74
N VAL A 63 3.79 18.96 2.81
CA VAL A 63 2.72 19.93 3.12
C VAL A 63 1.35 19.26 3.21
N ASN A 64 1.19 18.09 2.59
CA ASN A 64 -0.06 17.36 2.60
C ASN A 64 -0.18 16.50 3.88
N GLU A 65 -1.30 16.65 4.59
CA GLU A 65 -1.54 15.90 5.82
C GLU A 65 -1.69 14.40 5.57
N ALA A 66 -2.35 13.99 4.49
CA ALA A 66 -2.48 12.58 4.14
C ALA A 66 -1.12 11.95 3.82
N ASN A 67 -0.21 12.69 3.16
CA ASN A 67 1.16 12.21 2.92
C ASN A 67 1.98 12.11 4.21
N ARG A 68 1.75 13.00 5.21
CA ARG A 68 2.40 12.89 6.52
C ARG A 68 1.94 11.65 7.30
N ASN A 69 0.64 11.35 7.23
CA ASN A 69 0.04 10.23 7.96
C ASN A 69 0.30 8.88 7.28
N PHE A 70 0.20 8.81 5.95
CA PHE A 70 0.20 7.54 5.20
C PHE A 70 1.42 7.36 4.28
N GLY A 71 2.13 8.44 3.94
CA GLY A 71 3.37 8.36 3.18
C GLY A 71 3.19 8.07 1.70
N ARG A 72 4.03 7.15 1.19
CA ARG A 72 4.12 6.81 -0.24
C ARG A 72 2.95 5.93 -0.67
N ARG A 73 2.55 6.06 -1.93
CA ARG A 73 1.45 5.32 -2.52
C ARG A 73 1.80 3.84 -2.66
N PHE A 74 0.84 2.97 -2.40
CA PHE A 74 0.88 1.56 -2.75
C PHE A 74 -0.09 1.28 -3.89
N ARG A 75 0.31 0.41 -4.80
CA ARG A 75 -0.53 -0.10 -5.89
C ARG A 75 -0.77 -1.58 -5.67
N ILE A 76 -2.01 -2.03 -5.78
CA ILE A 76 -2.32 -3.47 -5.86
C ILE A 76 -1.91 -3.92 -7.27
N VAL A 77 -0.88 -4.75 -7.38
CA VAL A 77 -0.39 -5.28 -8.66
C VAL A 77 -0.97 -6.65 -8.98
N GLN A 78 -1.44 -7.38 -7.96
CA GLN A 78 -2.15 -8.64 -8.13
C GLN A 78 -3.13 -8.84 -6.97
N PHE A 79 -4.26 -9.48 -7.24
CA PHE A 79 -5.24 -9.89 -6.24
C PHE A 79 -5.80 -11.26 -6.58
N ARG A 80 -6.03 -12.11 -5.57
CA ARG A 80 -6.76 -13.37 -5.72
C ARG A 80 -7.60 -13.68 -4.49
N TRP A 81 -8.75 -14.31 -4.73
CA TRP A 81 -9.50 -15.03 -3.71
C TRP A 81 -8.81 -16.37 -3.43
N LEU A 82 -8.86 -16.81 -2.18
CA LEU A 82 -8.29 -18.08 -1.71
C LEU A 82 -9.39 -19.04 -1.27
#